data_AF-A0A959BNM4-F1
#
_entry.id   AF-A0A959BNM4-F1
#
_cell.length_a   1.000
_cell.length_b   1.000
_cell.length_c   1.000
_cell.angle_alpha   90.00
_cell.angle_beta   90.00
_cell.angle_gamma   90.00
#
_symmetry.space_group_name_H-M   'P 1'
#
loop_
_entity.id
_entity.type
_entity.pdbx_description
1 polymer ?
#
loop_
_entity_poly.entity_id
_entity_poly.type
_entity_poly.pdbx_seq_one_letter_code
_entity_poly.pdbx_strand_id
1 'polypeptide(L)'
;MEKAFLQRRNISLSGRDTQQKDPLDGLLNFRILTEDDWMTFKNHFERSYPGYLSCLRMTFSDITQAEERLFLLYNLNLNRQEIAKILDVSEATVKKSRTRLQKRLGLGLATKQNLEQFIQDFK
;
A
#
# COMPACT_ATOMS: atom_id res chain seq x y z
N MET A 1 -8.26 51.37 -19.26
CA MET A 1 -9.20 50.23 -19.16
C MET A 1 -8.34 48.97 -19.09
N GLU A 2 -8.38 48.11 -18.09
CA GLU A 2 -9.11 48.04 -16.84
C GLU A 2 -8.41 46.92 -16.04
N LYS A 3 -8.24 47.13 -14.72
CA LYS A 3 -8.35 46.18 -13.60
C LYS A 3 -8.26 44.66 -13.94
N ALA A 4 -7.58 43.77 -13.22
CA ALA A 4 -7.35 43.77 -11.77
C ALA A 4 -6.48 42.54 -11.36
N PHE A 5 -5.63 42.74 -10.34
CA PHE A 5 -5.61 41.94 -9.09
C PHE A 5 -5.65 40.40 -9.18
N LEU A 6 -4.56 39.68 -8.90
CA LEU A 6 -4.10 39.31 -7.55
C LEU A 6 -3.02 38.22 -7.60
N GLN A 7 -2.20 38.28 -6.57
CA GLN A 7 -0.98 37.53 -6.33
C GLN A 7 -1.26 36.26 -5.50
N ARG A 8 -0.29 35.34 -5.53
CA ARG A 8 0.03 34.25 -4.58
C ARG A 8 -0.58 32.87 -4.86
N ARG A 9 0.31 31.93 -5.25
CA ARG A 9 0.92 30.96 -4.29
C ARG A 9 2.10 30.23 -4.93
N ASN A 10 3.25 30.30 -4.27
CA ASN A 10 4.27 29.25 -4.30
C ASN A 10 3.65 27.91 -3.87
N ILE A 11 4.13 26.79 -4.41
CA ILE A 11 4.91 25.75 -3.69
C ILE A 11 5.13 24.53 -4.60
N SER A 12 6.41 24.25 -4.83
CA SER A 12 7.11 22.99 -5.16
C SER A 12 6.47 21.88 -6.01
N LEU A 13 7.00 21.77 -7.22
CA LEU A 13 7.82 20.65 -7.73
C LEU A 13 7.67 19.27 -7.04
N SER A 14 7.00 18.35 -7.72
CA SER A 14 7.50 17.03 -8.18
C SER A 14 6.25 16.25 -8.62
N GLY A 15 5.97 16.13 -9.91
CA GLY A 15 6.81 15.40 -10.85
C GLY A 15 6.62 13.89 -10.63
N ARG A 16 5.42 13.38 -10.93
CA ARG A 16 5.20 11.97 -11.29
C ARG A 16 4.22 11.94 -12.45
N ASP A 17 4.77 12.22 -13.63
CA ASP A 17 4.20 11.73 -14.88
C ASP A 17 4.45 10.22 -14.94
N THR A 18 3.39 9.44 -14.80
CA THR A 18 3.26 8.16 -15.50
C THR A 18 1.84 8.05 -16.00
N GLN A 19 1.64 8.41 -17.27
CA GLN A 19 0.49 7.96 -18.05
C GLN A 19 0.59 6.43 -18.25
N GLN A 20 0.15 5.67 -17.27
CA GLN A 20 -0.44 4.35 -17.48
C GLN A 20 -1.81 4.44 -16.84
N LYS A 21 -2.88 4.18 -17.59
CA LYS A 21 -4.19 3.93 -16.97
C LYS A 21 -4.02 2.66 -16.15
N ASP A 22 -3.76 2.86 -14.87
CA ASP A 22 -3.33 1.84 -13.95
C ASP A 22 -4.50 0.85 -13.76
N PRO A 23 -4.31 -0.47 -13.88
CA PRO A 23 -5.33 -1.46 -13.48
C PRO A 23 -5.83 -1.25 -12.03
N LEU A 24 -5.10 -0.45 -11.25
CA LEU A 24 -5.40 0.00 -9.90
C LEU A 24 -6.65 0.92 -9.79
N ASP A 25 -7.07 1.62 -10.85
CA ASP A 25 -8.27 2.50 -10.77
C ASP A 25 -9.55 1.72 -10.41
N GLY A 26 -9.61 0.43 -10.76
CA GLY A 26 -10.68 -0.49 -10.31
C GLY A 26 -10.50 -1.00 -8.88
N LEU A 27 -9.27 -1.09 -8.39
CA LEU A 27 -8.93 -1.61 -7.06
C LEU A 27 -9.11 -0.56 -5.96
N LEU A 28 -9.02 0.73 -6.27
CA LEU A 28 -9.31 1.82 -5.30
C LEU A 28 -10.77 1.82 -4.82
N ASN A 29 -11.68 1.16 -5.55
CA ASN A 29 -13.06 0.94 -5.13
C ASN A 29 -13.27 -0.42 -4.42
N PHE A 30 -12.25 -1.28 -4.38
CA PHE A 30 -12.34 -2.60 -3.78
C PHE A 30 -12.20 -2.48 -2.27
N ARG A 31 -13.29 -2.67 -1.52
CA ARG A 31 -13.26 -2.73 -0.06
C ARG A 31 -13.08 -4.18 0.38
N ILE A 32 -12.13 -4.42 1.27
CA ILE A 32 -11.86 -5.73 1.85
C ILE A 32 -12.44 -5.74 3.26
N LEU A 33 -13.76 -5.97 3.36
CA LEU A 33 -14.48 -5.93 4.64
C LEU A 33 -14.76 -7.33 5.17
N THR A 34 -14.87 -8.29 4.27
CA THR A 34 -15.16 -9.69 4.57
C THR A 34 -14.01 -10.62 4.17
N GLU A 35 -14.05 -11.85 4.66
CA GLU A 35 -13.11 -12.88 4.23
C GLU A 35 -13.29 -13.21 2.73
N ASP A 36 -14.51 -13.15 2.20
CA ASP A 36 -14.80 -13.37 0.78
C ASP A 36 -14.22 -12.27 -0.12
N ASP A 37 -14.30 -11.00 0.31
CA ASP A 37 -13.63 -9.89 -0.37
C ASP A 37 -12.11 -10.12 -0.39
N TRP A 38 -11.55 -10.57 0.73
CA TRP A 38 -10.14 -10.89 0.82
C TRP A 38 -9.75 -12.03 -0.12
N MET A 39 -10.52 -13.13 -0.16
CA MET A 39 -10.26 -14.24 -1.07
C MET A 39 -10.32 -13.78 -2.54
N THR A 40 -11.29 -12.92 -2.88
CA THR A 40 -11.43 -12.34 -4.22
C THR A 40 -10.22 -11.50 -4.58
N PHE A 41 -9.83 -10.55 -3.72
CA PHE A 41 -8.61 -9.74 -3.89
C PHE A 41 -7.38 -10.64 -4.06
N LYS A 42 -7.22 -11.63 -3.19
CA LYS A 42 -6.08 -12.54 -3.20
C LYS A 42 -6.00 -13.34 -4.50
N ASN A 43 -7.13 -13.84 -5.00
CA ASN A 43 -7.20 -14.56 -6.26
C ASN A 43 -6.83 -13.66 -7.45
N HIS A 44 -7.24 -12.39 -7.44
CA HIS A 44 -6.81 -11.42 -8.44
C HIS A 44 -5.31 -11.13 -8.35
N PHE A 45 -4.80 -10.92 -7.13
CA PHE A 45 -3.38 -10.67 -6.89
C PHE A 45 -2.51 -11.84 -7.36
N GLU A 46 -2.86 -13.08 -7.00
CA GLU A 46 -2.10 -14.28 -7.38
C GLU A 46 -2.08 -14.50 -8.91
N ARG A 47 -3.11 -14.07 -9.64
CA ARG A 47 -3.11 -14.10 -11.11
C ARG A 47 -2.11 -13.11 -11.72
N SER A 48 -1.96 -11.93 -11.10
CA SER A 48 -1.03 -10.90 -11.56
C SER A 48 0.41 -11.15 -11.07
N TYR A 49 0.56 -11.77 -9.90
CA TYR A 49 1.83 -12.07 -9.24
C TYR A 49 1.90 -13.54 -8.79
N PRO A 50 1.99 -14.51 -9.73
CA PRO A 50 1.97 -15.92 -9.39
C PRO A 50 3.14 -16.31 -8.48
N GLY A 51 2.85 -17.06 -7.41
CA GLY A 51 3.84 -17.56 -6.47
C GLY A 51 4.31 -16.53 -5.42
N TYR A 52 3.93 -15.26 -5.55
CA TYR A 52 4.38 -14.20 -4.66
C TYR A 52 3.99 -14.43 -3.20
N LEU A 53 2.74 -14.83 -2.97
CA LEU A 53 2.25 -15.18 -1.63
C LEU A 53 2.94 -16.40 -1.04
N SER A 54 3.29 -17.37 -1.89
CA SER A 54 4.05 -18.55 -1.47
C SER A 54 5.47 -18.14 -1.03
N CYS A 55 6.15 -17.32 -1.84
CA CYS A 55 7.46 -16.75 -1.48
C CYS A 55 7.40 -15.94 -0.17
N LEU A 56 6.37 -15.11 0.00
CA LEU A 56 6.17 -14.32 1.22
C LEU A 56 6.04 -15.22 2.45
N ARG A 57 5.19 -16.25 2.38
CA ARG A 57 4.96 -17.19 3.49
C ARG A 57 6.15 -18.11 3.75
N MET A 58 6.94 -18.43 2.73
CA MET A 58 8.19 -19.19 2.90
C MET A 58 9.27 -18.34 3.57
N THR A 59 9.36 -17.05 3.22
CA THR A 59 10.35 -16.13 3.79
C THR A 59 9.97 -15.72 5.21
N PHE A 60 8.68 -15.48 5.46
CA PHE A 60 8.13 -15.08 6.76
C PHE A 60 7.06 -16.08 7.19
N SER A 61 7.50 -17.23 7.71
CA SER A 61 6.61 -18.36 8.07
C SER A 61 5.64 -18.06 9.21
N ASP A 62 5.90 -17.02 10.00
CA ASP A 62 5.06 -16.55 11.10
C ASP A 62 4.22 -15.31 10.75
N ILE A 63 4.18 -14.91 9.47
CA ILE A 63 3.37 -13.78 9.01
C ILE A 63 1.88 -14.07 9.23
N THR A 64 1.19 -13.14 9.90
CA THR A 64 -0.26 -13.26 10.12
C THR A 64 -1.03 -12.86 8.86
N GLN A 65 -2.28 -13.32 8.72
CA GLN A 65 -3.14 -12.90 7.60
C GLN A 65 -3.32 -11.38 7.53
N ALA A 66 -3.40 -10.69 8.67
CA ALA A 66 -3.52 -9.23 8.70
C ALA A 66 -2.24 -8.52 8.20
N GLU A 67 -1.07 -9.11 8.49
CA GLU A 67 0.22 -8.61 8.02
C GLU A 67 0.42 -8.91 6.53
N GLU A 68 0.03 -10.09 6.06
CA GLU A 68 0.01 -10.46 4.64
C GLU A 68 -0.88 -9.50 3.85
N ARG A 69 -2.13 -9.27 4.30
CA ARG A 69 -3.04 -8.28 3.71
C ARG A 69 -2.38 -6.91 3.57
N LEU A 70 -1.79 -6.42 4.64
CA LEU A 70 -1.14 -5.12 4.65
C LEU A 70 0.07 -5.06 3.72
N PHE A 71 0.87 -6.13 3.68
CA PHE A 71 2.03 -6.25 2.80
C PHE A 71 1.62 -6.15 1.32
N LEU A 72 0.59 -6.91 0.92
CA LEU A 72 0.09 -6.92 -0.45
C LEU A 72 -0.46 -5.55 -0.85
N LEU A 73 -1.19 -4.88 0.04
CA LEU A 73 -1.69 -3.53 -0.25
C LEU A 73 -0.56 -2.51 -0.46
N TYR A 74 0.52 -2.59 0.33
CA TYR A 74 1.70 -1.77 0.09
C TYR A 74 2.48 -2.16 -1.18
N ASN A 75 2.43 -3.44 -1.57
CA ASN A 75 3.02 -3.89 -2.84
C ASN A 75 2.33 -3.26 -4.05
N LEU A 76 1.02 -3.00 -3.94
CA LEU A 76 0.23 -2.24 -4.92
C LEU A 76 0.44 -0.72 -4.84
N ASN A 77 1.51 -0.25 -4.20
CA ASN A 77 1.88 1.17 -4.05
C ASN A 77 0.82 2.04 -3.35
N LEU A 78 -0.11 1.43 -2.61
CA LEU A 78 -1.15 2.15 -1.88
C LEU A 78 -0.57 2.88 -0.68
N ASN A 79 -1.03 4.12 -0.47
CA ASN A 79 -0.66 4.91 0.69
C ASN A 79 -1.53 4.57 1.91
N ARG A 80 -1.13 5.09 3.09
CA ARG A 80 -1.82 4.82 4.36
C ARG A 80 -3.30 5.19 4.35
N GLN A 81 -3.69 6.24 3.62
CA GLN A 81 -5.07 6.72 3.56
C GLN A 81 -5.92 5.79 2.68
N GLU A 82 -5.38 5.32 1.56
CA GLU A 82 -6.04 4.35 0.67
C GLU A 82 -6.24 3.02 1.38
N ILE A 83 -5.19 2.51 2.03
CA ILE A 83 -5.26 1.28 2.82
C ILE A 83 -6.30 1.38 3.94
N ALA A 84 -6.35 2.53 4.64
CA ALA A 84 -7.35 2.78 5.68
C ALA A 84 -8.77 2.70 5.13
N LYS A 85 -9.02 3.27 3.94
CA LYS A 85 -10.32 3.24 3.26
C LYS A 85 -10.70 1.82 2.80
N ILE A 86 -9.74 1.07 2.24
CA ILE A 86 -9.97 -0.30 1.74
C ILE A 86 -10.33 -1.25 2.87
N LEU A 87 -9.66 -1.12 4.02
CA LEU A 87 -9.86 -1.96 5.20
C LEU A 87 -10.94 -1.42 6.16
N ASP A 88 -11.55 -0.28 5.87
CA ASP A 88 -12.50 0.44 6.72
C ASP A 88 -12.01 0.64 8.17
N VAL A 89 -10.77 1.11 8.30
CA VAL A 89 -10.13 1.42 9.60
C VAL A 89 -9.52 2.82 9.60
N SER A 90 -9.13 3.31 10.77
CA SER A 90 -8.40 4.59 10.87
C SER A 90 -6.97 4.49 10.33
N GLU A 91 -6.43 5.60 9.80
CA GLU A 91 -5.00 5.70 9.44
C GLU A 91 -4.07 5.38 10.63
N ALA A 92 -4.51 5.67 11.87
CA ALA A 92 -3.77 5.33 13.08
C ALA A 92 -3.67 3.81 13.29
N THR A 93 -4.73 3.08 12.95
CA THR A 93 -4.74 1.60 12.94
C THR A 93 -3.75 1.07 11.91
N VAL A 94 -3.77 1.62 10.69
CA VAL A 94 -2.82 1.26 9.62
C VAL A 94 -1.39 1.51 10.08
N LYS A 95 -1.11 2.67 10.70
CA LYS A 95 0.22 2.99 11.24
C LYS A 95 0.69 1.96 12.27
N LYS A 96 -0.15 1.54 13.21
CA LYS A 96 0.19 0.51 14.21
C LYS A 96 0.46 -0.85 13.55
N SER A 97 -0.36 -1.25 12.59
CA SER A 97 -0.16 -2.48 11.82
C SER A 97 1.12 -2.45 11.00
N ARG A 98 1.43 -1.30 10.37
CA ARG A 98 2.69 -1.06 9.66
C ARG A 98 3.89 -1.26 10.56
N THR A 99 3.85 -0.73 11.79
CA THR A 99 4.93 -0.91 12.77
C THR A 99 5.11 -2.36 13.19
N ARG A 100 4.02 -3.13 13.38
CA ARG A 100 4.12 -4.58 13.61
C ARG A 100 4.75 -5.29 12.42
N LEU A 101 4.27 -4.99 11.21
CA LEU A 101 4.80 -5.58 9.98
C LEU A 101 6.29 -5.30 9.83
N GLN A 102 6.76 -4.07 10.05
CA GLN A 102 8.20 -3.76 10.03
C GLN A 102 9.00 -4.62 11.00
N LYS A 103 8.52 -4.81 12.24
CA LYS A 103 9.18 -5.68 13.21
C LYS A 103 9.21 -7.14 12.74
N ARG A 104 8.11 -7.64 12.17
CA ARG A 104 8.03 -9.00 11.59
C ARG A 104 9.07 -9.21 10.48
N LEU A 105 9.20 -8.22 9.59
CA LEU A 105 10.12 -8.26 8.46
C LEU A 105 11.59 -8.00 8.86
N GLY A 106 11.89 -7.83 10.15
CA GLY A 106 13.24 -7.50 10.63
C GLY A 106 13.71 -6.09 10.28
N LEU A 107 12.82 -5.23 9.75
CA LEU A 107 13.07 -3.83 9.47
C LEU A 107 13.03 -3.06 10.80
N GLY A 108 14.16 -3.01 11.48
CA GLY A 108 14.29 -2.31 12.76
C GLY A 108 13.64 -0.93 12.72
N LEU A 109 12.92 -0.54 13.79
CA LEU A 109 12.24 0.77 13.84
C LEU A 109 13.21 1.96 13.89
N ALA A 110 14.48 1.70 14.17
CA ALA A 110 15.55 2.68 14.25
C ALA A 110 16.32 2.84 12.92
N THR A 111 16.21 1.88 12.00
CA THR A 111 16.88 1.96 10.70
C THR A 111 16.05 2.81 9.74
N LYS A 112 16.75 3.56 8.88
CA LYS A 112 16.17 4.38 7.82
C LYS A 112 15.44 3.57 6.74
N GLN A 113 15.39 2.24 6.88
CA GLN A 113 14.79 1.33 5.91
C GLN A 113 13.28 1.54 5.88
N ASN A 114 12.81 1.91 4.70
CA ASN A 114 11.42 2.20 4.44
C ASN A 114 10.71 0.88 4.07
N LEU A 115 9.56 0.61 4.71
CA LEU A 115 8.77 -0.61 4.46
C LEU A 115 8.38 -0.73 2.99
N GLU A 116 7.94 0.38 2.42
CA GLU A 116 7.46 0.44 1.04
C GLU A 116 8.61 0.09 0.08
N GLN A 117 9.82 0.62 0.29
CA GLN A 117 11.00 0.23 -0.50
C GLN A 117 11.31 -1.27 -0.37
N PHE A 118 11.33 -1.81 0.85
CA PHE A 118 11.57 -3.24 1.07
C PHE A 118 10.56 -4.11 0.31
N ILE A 119 9.28 -3.73 0.33
CA ILE A 119 8.21 -4.47 -0.35
C ILE A 119 8.36 -4.39 -1.88
N GLN A 120 8.82 -3.27 -2.42
CA GLN A 120 9.06 -3.13 -3.87
C GLN A 120 10.28 -3.94 -4.34
N ASP A 121 11.27 -4.12 -3.48
CA ASP A 121 12.46 -4.93 -3.77
C ASP A 121 12.22 -6.44 -3.52
N PHE A 122 11.13 -6.80 -2.83
CA PHE A 122 10.74 -8.18 -2.56
C PHE A 122 10.17 -8.82 -3.85
N LYS A 123 10.89 -9.81 -4.38
CA LYS A 123 10.53 -10.59 -5.59
C LYS A 123 10.48 -12.08 -5.29
#